data_AF-A0A356AKK7-F1
#
_entry.id   AF-A0A356AKK7-F1
#
_cell.length_a   1.000
_cell.length_b   1.000
_cell.length_c   1.000
_cell.angle_alpha   90.00
_cell.angle_beta   90.00
_cell.angle_gamma   90.00
#
_symmetry.space_group_name_H-M   'P 1'
#
loop_
_entity.id
_entity.type
_entity.pdbx_description
1 polymer ?
#
loop_
_entity_poly.entity_id
_entity_poly.type
_entity_poly.pdbx_seq_one_letter_code
_entity_poly.pdbx_strand_id
1 'polypeptide(L)' 'TIDFDDSESLRSFQRVLIHSGVIDALREAGAGEGDTVSIYDVQFDFVE' A
#
# COMPACT_ATOMS: atom_id res chain seq x y z
N THR A 1 -19.12 1.85 -15.20
CA THR A 1 -18.91 2.51 -13.90
C THR A 1 -18.44 1.45 -12.96
N ILE A 2 -17.18 1.52 -12.50
CA ILE A 2 -16.68 0.61 -11.47
C ILE A 2 -17.49 0.95 -10.23
N ASP A 3 -18.28 -0.01 -9.77
CA ASP A 3 -19.25 0.21 -8.71
C ASP A 3 -18.51 0.05 -7.38
N PHE A 4 -18.28 1.18 -6.71
CA PHE A 4 -17.56 1.29 -5.43
C PHE A 4 -18.49 1.00 -4.23
N ASP A 5 -19.74 0.57 -4.47
CA ASP A 5 -20.77 0.33 -3.43
C ASP A 5 -20.48 -0.93 -2.60
N ASP A 6 -19.68 -1.86 -3.14
CA ASP A 6 -19.17 -3.01 -2.39
C ASP A 6 -17.97 -2.59 -1.52
N SER A 7 -18.28 -1.84 -0.47
CA SER A 7 -17.32 -1.35 0.53
C SER A 7 -16.43 -2.44 1.15
N GLU A 8 -16.87 -3.69 1.13
CA GLU A 8 -16.10 -4.90 1.52
C GLU A 8 -14.99 -5.23 0.50
N SER A 9 -15.31 -5.14 -0.79
CA SER A 9 -14.36 -5.38 -1.88
C SER A 9 -13.26 -4.31 -1.96
N LEU A 10 -13.59 -3.03 -1.69
CA LEU A 10 -12.58 -1.96 -1.65
C LEU A 10 -11.59 -2.10 -0.51
N ARG A 11 -12.04 -2.46 0.69
CA ARG A 11 -11.13 -2.71 1.82
C ARG A 11 -10.22 -3.89 1.57
N SER A 12 -10.73 -4.94 0.93
CA SER A 12 -9.93 -6.08 0.52
C SER A 12 -8.93 -5.70 -0.57
N PHE A 13 -9.33 -4.89 -1.55
CA PHE A 13 -8.42 -4.36 -2.58
C PHE A 13 -7.36 -3.44 -2.00
N GLN A 14 -7.73 -2.57 -1.07
CA GLN A 14 -6.82 -1.67 -0.38
C GLN A 14 -5.83 -2.47 0.49
N ARG A 15 -6.32 -3.52 1.17
CA ARG A 15 -5.46 -4.46 1.91
C ARG A 15 -4.52 -5.21 0.98
N VAL A 16 -5.01 -5.74 -0.13
CA VAL A 16 -4.19 -6.42 -1.14
C VAL A 16 -3.21 -5.43 -1.78
N LEU A 17 -3.55 -4.18 -2.04
CA LEU A 17 -2.58 -3.17 -2.49
C LEU A 17 -1.47 -2.93 -1.46
N ILE A 18 -1.82 -2.85 -0.17
CA ILE A 18 -0.86 -2.68 0.92
C ILE A 18 -0.01 -3.94 1.14
N HIS A 19 -0.59 -5.14 0.96
CA HIS A 19 0.05 -6.43 1.30
C HIS A 19 0.64 -7.19 0.11
N SER A 20 0.16 -7.00 -1.12
CA SER A 20 0.52 -7.83 -2.30
C SER A 20 1.91 -7.57 -2.85
N GLY A 21 2.68 -6.71 -2.18
CA GLY A 21 4.04 -6.43 -2.59
C GLY A 21 4.41 -4.96 -2.53
N VAL A 22 3.65 -4.10 -1.84
CA VAL A 22 4.15 -2.74 -1.54
C VAL A 22 5.45 -2.85 -0.75
N ILE A 23 5.55 -3.71 0.25
CA ILE A 23 6.79 -3.92 1.03
C ILE A 23 7.93 -4.43 0.13
N ASP A 24 7.67 -5.45 -0.70
CA ASP A 24 8.68 -5.99 -1.62
C ASP A 24 9.09 -4.97 -2.69
N ALA A 25 8.13 -4.29 -3.32
CA ALA A 25 8.39 -3.25 -4.31
C ALA A 25 9.14 -2.06 -3.71
N LEU A 26 8.87 -1.72 -2.45
CA LEU A 26 9.62 -0.71 -1.70
C LEU A 26 11.05 -1.18 -1.42
N ARG A 27 11.25 -2.42 -1.00
CA ARG A 27 12.59 -3.02 -0.85
C ARG A 27 13.35 -3.06 -2.18
N GLU A 28 12.69 -3.45 -3.28
CA GLU A 28 13.27 -3.45 -4.63
C GLU A 28 13.58 -2.03 -5.14
N ALA A 29 12.78 -1.04 -4.74
CA ALA A 29 13.03 0.37 -5.01
C ALA A 29 14.14 0.97 -4.12
N GLY A 30 14.59 0.25 -3.09
CA GLY A 30 15.66 0.65 -2.18
C GLY A 30 15.21 1.40 -0.92
N ALA A 31 13.92 1.38 -0.59
CA ALA A 31 13.42 1.92 0.68
C ALA A 31 13.97 1.11 1.86
N GLY A 32 14.53 1.83 2.83
CA GLY A 32 15.11 1.28 4.05
C GLY A 32 14.31 1.63 5.30
N GLU A 33 14.65 0.98 6.42
CA GLU A 33 14.06 1.29 7.74
C GLU A 33 14.21 2.79 8.06
N GLY A 34 13.08 3.45 8.33
CA GLY A 34 13.01 4.88 8.61
C GLY A 34 12.73 5.77 7.40
N ASP A 35 12.58 5.21 6.19
CA ASP A 35 12.15 5.98 5.03
C ASP A 35 10.65 6.25 5.05
N THR A 36 10.26 7.49 4.79
CA THR A 36 8.86 7.86 4.64
C THR A 36 8.38 7.56 3.23
N VAL A 37 7.38 6.68 3.12
CA VAL A 37 6.79 6.25 1.87
C VAL A 37 5.42 6.89 1.69
N SER A 38 5.21 7.52 0.54
CA SER A 38 3.90 8.03 0.12
C SER A 38 3.30 7.15 -0.97
N ILE A 39 2.19 6.49 -0.67
CA ILE A 39 1.40 5.71 -1.62
C ILE A 39 0.01 6.33 -1.73
N TYR A 40 -0.26 6.93 -2.89
CA TYR A 40 -1.46 7.74 -3.11
C TYR A 40 -1.63 8.81 -2.02
N ASP A 41 -2.71 8.73 -1.25
CA ASP A 41 -3.05 9.67 -0.16
C ASP A 41 -2.53 9.19 1.21
N VAL A 42 -1.87 8.04 1.26
CA VAL A 42 -1.37 7.44 2.50
C VAL A 42 0.13 7.65 2.57
N GLN A 43 0.59 8.29 3.63
CA GLN A 43 2.00 8.41 3.96
C GLN A 43 2.28 7.62 5.23
N PHE A 44 3.31 6.79 5.20
CA PHE A 44 3.72 5.96 6.33
C PHE A 44 5.23 5.81 6.34
N ASP A 45 5.79 5.61 7.53
CA ASP A 45 7.19 5.28 7.68
C ASP A 45 7.38 3.78 7.46
N PHE A 46 8.35 3.44 6.61
CA PHE A 46 8.73 2.07 6.38
C PHE A 46 9.51 1.55 7.60
N VAL A 47 8.98 0.48 8.19
CA VAL A 47 9.59 -0.22 9.33
C VAL A 47 9.73 -1.68 8.90
N GLU A 48 10.95 -2.23 8.99
CA GLU A 48 11.25 -3.63 8.63
C GLU A 48 10.58 -4.62 9.59
#